data_AF-A0A365TJG9-F1
#
_entry.id   AF-A0A365TJG9-F1
#
_cell.length_a   1.000
_cell.length_b   1.000
_cell.length_c   1.000
_cell.angle_alpha   90.00
_cell.angle_beta   90.00
_cell.angle_gamma   90.00
#
_symmetry.space_group_name_H-M   'P 1'
#
loop_
_entity.id
_entity.type
_entity.pdbx_description
1 polymer ?
#
loop_
_entity_poly.entity_id
_entity_poly.type
_entity_poly.pdbx_seq_one_letter_code
_entity_poly.pdbx_strand_id
1 'polypeptide(L)'
;MLKIIDVDFIEPYKLALIFSDGFQGIADLSAYFSKAPFSGIKNFQKFSLTADGALNWSGNELSASTLRAVTKGVQKTAAFSFNVQEMEDVIKQASWDSMQEGRPDILQAAIRSYVEQFGHSQVIAKAGIKSRTSAYRSLKPQTTPNFATLVQLGHAVIELAKESANERSETPCKAVIIR
;
A
#
# COMPACT_ATOMS: atom_id res chain seq x y z
N MET A 1 -9.30 -8.90 -7.12
CA MET A 1 -9.88 -9.73 -6.04
C MET A 1 -9.60 -9.04 -4.73
N LEU A 2 -10.59 -8.88 -3.85
CA LEU A 2 -10.43 -8.19 -2.57
C LEU A 2 -9.55 -9.02 -1.63
N LYS A 3 -8.60 -8.38 -0.95
CA LYS A 3 -7.68 -9.01 0.00
C LYS A 3 -7.62 -8.20 1.29
N ILE A 4 -7.37 -8.86 2.40
CA ILE A 4 -6.92 -8.22 3.63
C ILE A 4 -5.41 -8.01 3.49
N ILE A 5 -4.96 -6.78 3.71
CA ILE A 5 -3.55 -6.40 3.58
C ILE A 5 -2.89 -6.19 4.95
N ASP A 6 -3.70 -5.88 5.97
CA ASP A 6 -3.21 -5.70 7.34
C ASP A 6 -4.31 -5.99 8.36
N VAL A 7 -3.90 -6.47 9.54
CA VAL A 7 -4.78 -6.89 10.64
C VAL A 7 -4.15 -6.62 12.00
N ASP A 8 -4.84 -5.84 12.81
CA ASP A 8 -4.47 -5.59 14.21
C ASP A 8 -5.49 -6.20 15.17
N PHE A 9 -5.00 -6.84 16.22
CA PHE A 9 -5.82 -7.27 17.34
C PHE A 9 -6.13 -6.08 18.25
N ILE A 10 -7.42 -5.82 18.51
CA ILE A 10 -7.85 -4.75 19.42
C ILE A 10 -8.25 -5.34 20.76
N GLU A 11 -9.29 -6.19 20.74
CA GLU A 11 -9.88 -6.81 21.91
C GLU A 11 -10.55 -8.14 21.50
N PRO A 12 -11.02 -8.98 22.45
CA PRO A 12 -11.65 -10.26 22.11
C PRO A 12 -12.72 -10.12 21.03
N TYR A 13 -12.57 -10.90 19.97
CA TYR A 13 -13.44 -10.93 18.78
C TYR A 13 -13.47 -9.66 17.94
N LYS A 14 -12.65 -8.64 18.22
CA LYS A 14 -12.56 -7.43 17.41
C LYS A 14 -11.18 -7.24 16.80
N LEU A 15 -11.17 -7.00 15.49
CA LEU A 15 -9.96 -6.74 14.71
C LEU A 15 -10.08 -5.41 13.98
N ALA A 16 -8.98 -4.66 13.94
CA ALA A 16 -8.81 -3.62 12.94
C ALA A 16 -8.31 -4.27 11.65
N LEU A 17 -8.99 -3.98 10.53
CA LEU A 17 -8.69 -4.58 9.23
C LEU A 17 -8.42 -3.47 8.22
N ILE A 18 -7.42 -3.69 7.36
CA ILE A 18 -7.16 -2.89 6.17
C ILE A 18 -7.31 -3.80 4.95
N PHE A 19 -8.06 -3.33 3.95
CA PHE A 19 -8.37 -4.06 2.73
C PHE A 19 -7.65 -3.46 1.52
N SER A 20 -7.42 -4.30 0.51
CA SER A 20 -6.75 -3.92 -0.75
C SER A 20 -7.55 -2.90 -1.59
N ASP A 21 -8.83 -2.69 -1.29
CA ASP A 21 -9.67 -1.67 -1.92
C ASP A 21 -9.52 -0.29 -1.23
N GLY A 22 -8.68 -0.19 -0.20
CA GLY A 22 -8.45 1.02 0.60
C GLY A 22 -9.39 1.17 1.80
N PHE A 23 -10.37 0.30 1.97
CA PHE A 23 -11.22 0.36 3.15
C PHE A 23 -10.46 -0.06 4.39
N GLN A 24 -10.74 0.62 5.50
CA GLN A 24 -10.22 0.24 6.80
C GLN A 24 -11.27 0.47 7.88
N GLY A 25 -11.25 -0.37 8.90
CA GLY A 25 -12.20 -0.25 10.00
C GLY A 25 -12.07 -1.38 11.01
N ILE A 26 -13.09 -1.50 11.86
CA ILE A 26 -13.14 -2.49 12.92
C ILE A 26 -14.21 -3.53 12.58
N ALA A 27 -13.81 -4.79 12.56
CA ALA A 27 -14.70 -5.93 12.41
C ALA A 27 -15.00 -6.54 13.79
N ASP A 28 -16.29 -6.71 14.10
CA ASP A 28 -16.75 -7.46 15.27
C ASP A 28 -17.17 -8.87 14.82
N LEU A 29 -16.41 -9.86 15.27
CA LEU A 29 -16.55 -11.26 14.91
C LEU A 29 -17.27 -12.09 15.97
N SER A 30 -17.82 -11.46 17.01
CA SER A 30 -18.50 -12.15 18.13
C SER A 30 -19.60 -13.08 17.63
N ALA A 31 -20.37 -12.64 16.62
CA ALA A 31 -21.43 -13.44 16.03
C ALA A 31 -20.90 -14.70 15.31
N TYR A 32 -19.75 -14.61 14.64
CA TYR A 32 -19.13 -15.77 13.98
C TYR A 32 -18.59 -16.76 15.01
N PHE A 33 -17.86 -16.27 16.02
CA PHE A 33 -17.30 -17.11 17.08
C PHE A 33 -18.33 -17.68 18.05
N SER A 34 -19.58 -17.25 17.98
CA SER A 34 -20.71 -17.87 18.71
C SER A 34 -21.26 -19.14 18.05
N LYS A 35 -20.85 -19.46 16.82
CA LYS A 35 -21.40 -20.57 16.01
C LYS A 35 -20.29 -21.47 15.47
N ALA A 36 -20.63 -22.73 15.21
CA ALA A 36 -19.73 -23.63 14.48
C ALA A 36 -19.46 -23.05 13.06
N PRO A 37 -18.23 -23.20 12.53
CA PRO A 37 -17.10 -23.95 13.10
C PRO A 37 -16.25 -23.14 14.09
N PHE A 38 -16.47 -21.83 14.23
CA PHE A 38 -15.59 -20.95 15.00
C PHE A 38 -15.77 -21.03 16.52
N SER A 39 -16.91 -21.53 17.01
CA SER A 39 -17.19 -21.71 18.44
C SER A 39 -16.22 -22.66 19.15
N GLY A 40 -15.50 -23.51 18.41
CA GLY A 40 -14.48 -24.41 18.95
C GLY A 40 -13.10 -23.74 19.15
N ILE A 41 -12.89 -22.52 18.67
CA ILE A 41 -11.59 -21.84 18.71
C ILE A 41 -11.39 -21.21 20.08
N LYS A 42 -10.49 -21.78 20.88
CA LYS A 42 -10.17 -21.30 22.22
C LYS A 42 -9.27 -20.06 22.24
N ASN A 43 -8.49 -19.83 21.18
CA ASN A 43 -7.53 -18.74 21.12
C ASN A 43 -7.75 -17.87 19.88
N PHE A 44 -8.60 -16.86 20.03
CA PHE A 44 -8.95 -15.92 18.96
C PHE A 44 -7.74 -15.17 18.40
N GLN A 45 -6.71 -14.88 19.20
CA GLN A 45 -5.53 -14.14 18.75
C GLN A 45 -4.63 -14.97 17.81
N LYS A 46 -4.79 -16.29 17.77
CA LYS A 46 -4.00 -17.17 16.90
C LYS A 46 -4.62 -17.31 15.52
N PHE A 47 -4.74 -16.20 14.81
CA PHE A 47 -5.08 -16.19 13.38
C PHE A 47 -3.84 -16.09 12.51
N SER A 48 -3.98 -16.48 11.26
CA SER A 48 -2.99 -16.20 10.21
C SER A 48 -3.66 -15.51 9.02
N LEU A 49 -2.90 -14.61 8.39
CA LEU A 49 -3.25 -14.04 7.09
C LEU A 49 -2.73 -14.96 5.99
N THR A 50 -3.61 -15.43 5.13
CA THR A 50 -3.29 -16.34 4.03
C THR A 50 -2.76 -15.57 2.81
N ALA A 51 -2.12 -16.27 1.86
CA ALA A 51 -1.55 -15.65 0.64
C ALA A 51 -2.60 -15.03 -0.30
N ASP A 52 -3.83 -15.54 -0.24
CA ASP A 52 -5.00 -15.00 -0.93
C ASP A 52 -5.68 -13.84 -0.18
N GLY A 53 -5.22 -13.53 1.05
CA GLY A 53 -5.66 -12.38 1.82
C GLY A 53 -6.92 -12.63 2.64
N ALA A 54 -7.14 -13.87 3.09
CA ALA A 54 -8.19 -14.25 4.03
C ALA A 54 -7.63 -14.44 5.45
N LEU A 55 -8.50 -14.44 6.46
CA LEU A 55 -8.10 -14.77 7.83
C LEU A 55 -8.45 -16.21 8.16
N ASN A 56 -7.46 -16.94 8.68
CA ASN A 56 -7.60 -18.34 9.03
C ASN A 56 -7.37 -18.58 10.53
N TRP A 57 -8.23 -19.39 11.14
CA TRP A 57 -8.07 -19.91 12.49
C TRP A 57 -8.09 -21.43 12.45
N SER A 58 -6.89 -22.03 12.48
CA SER A 58 -6.70 -23.48 12.58
C SER A 58 -7.51 -24.27 11.53
N GLY A 59 -7.55 -23.77 10.29
CA GLY A 59 -8.28 -24.38 9.18
C GLY A 59 -9.66 -23.79 8.91
N ASN A 60 -10.20 -22.96 9.81
CA ASN A 60 -11.46 -22.24 9.57
C ASN A 60 -11.18 -20.85 9.00
N GLU A 61 -11.69 -20.56 7.81
CA GLU A 61 -11.37 -19.35 7.08
C GLU A 61 -12.54 -18.37 7.00
N LEU A 62 -12.23 -17.08 7.13
CA LEU A 62 -13.11 -15.97 6.78
C LEU A 62 -12.48 -15.19 5.62
N SER A 63 -13.17 -15.18 4.49
CA SER A 63 -12.72 -14.46 3.30
C SER A 63 -12.69 -12.94 3.53
N ALA A 64 -11.84 -12.25 2.76
CA ALA A 64 -11.79 -10.79 2.75
C ALA A 64 -13.16 -10.16 2.47
N SER A 65 -13.96 -10.72 1.56
CA SER A 65 -15.31 -10.21 1.25
C SER A 65 -16.28 -10.33 2.43
N THR A 66 -16.24 -11.44 3.17
CA THR A 66 -17.07 -11.66 4.35
C THR A 66 -16.70 -10.67 5.45
N LEU A 67 -15.40 -10.52 5.71
CA LEU A 67 -14.91 -9.60 6.72
C LEU A 67 -15.18 -8.15 6.35
N ARG A 68 -15.04 -7.79 5.07
CA ARG A 68 -15.36 -6.46 4.55
C ARG A 68 -16.81 -6.06 4.80
N ALA A 69 -17.75 -7.00 4.67
CA ALA A 69 -19.17 -6.76 4.87
C ALA A 69 -19.55 -6.48 6.34
N VAL A 70 -18.80 -7.03 7.29
CA VAL A 70 -19.04 -6.83 8.73
C VAL A 70 -18.16 -5.76 9.37
N THR A 71 -17.14 -5.31 8.64
CA THR A 71 -16.26 -4.24 9.09
C THR A 71 -16.99 -2.91 9.04
N LYS A 72 -17.12 -2.27 10.20
CA LYS A 72 -17.58 -0.88 10.29
C LYS A 72 -16.38 0.02 10.20
N GLY A 73 -16.36 0.87 9.19
CA GLY A 73 -15.19 1.65 8.87
C GLY A 73 -15.49 2.70 7.81
N VAL A 74 -14.42 3.32 7.35
CA VAL A 74 -14.49 4.33 6.30
C VAL A 74 -13.76 3.81 5.08
N GLN A 75 -14.33 4.09 3.91
CA GLN A 75 -13.58 4.02 2.68
C GLN A 75 -12.54 5.12 2.75
N LYS A 76 -11.31 4.78 3.13
CA LYS A 76 -10.21 5.60 2.65
C LYS A 76 -10.08 5.25 1.18
N THR A 77 -10.23 6.22 0.29
CA THR A 77 -9.55 6.14 -1.01
C THR A 77 -8.15 5.70 -0.67
N ALA A 78 -7.71 4.51 -1.13
CA ALA A 78 -6.45 3.87 -0.73
C ALA A 78 -5.39 4.96 -0.63
N ALA A 79 -5.25 5.47 0.59
CA ALA A 79 -4.46 6.64 0.81
C ALA A 79 -3.14 5.95 0.97
N PHE A 80 -2.43 5.77 -0.15
CA PHE A 80 -1.01 5.57 -0.09
C PHE A 80 -0.50 6.79 0.69
N SER A 81 -0.51 6.71 2.02
CA SER A 81 0.10 7.68 2.88
C SER A 81 1.57 7.41 2.74
N PHE A 82 2.11 7.95 1.65
CA PHE A 82 3.53 8.10 1.49
C PHE A 82 3.96 8.99 2.65
N ASN A 83 4.64 8.41 3.62
CA ASN A 83 5.48 9.22 4.48
C ASN A 83 6.58 9.75 3.57
N VAL A 84 6.42 11.00 3.13
CA VAL A 84 7.35 11.65 2.19
C VAL A 84 8.77 11.61 2.75
N GLN A 85 8.93 11.73 4.06
CA GLN A 85 10.24 11.66 4.71
C GLN A 85 10.87 10.27 4.55
N GLU A 86 10.14 9.20 4.86
CA GLU A 86 10.64 7.83 4.69
C GLU A 86 10.96 7.51 3.22
N MET A 87 10.13 7.99 2.29
CA MET A 87 10.40 7.83 0.85
C MET A 87 11.68 8.54 0.42
N GLU A 88 11.88 9.79 0.87
CA GLU A 88 13.11 10.52 0.61
C GLU A 88 14.33 9.80 1.21
N ASP A 89 14.21 9.27 2.43
CA ASP A 89 15.29 8.57 3.11
C ASP A 89 15.67 7.26 2.41
N VAL A 90 14.67 6.47 1.99
CA VAL A 90 14.89 5.25 1.19
C VAL A 90 15.57 5.57 -0.14
N ILE A 91 15.12 6.60 -0.86
CA ILE A 91 15.71 6.99 -2.15
C ILE A 91 17.13 7.52 -1.96
N LYS A 92 17.40 8.31 -0.91
CA LYS A 92 18.75 8.81 -0.58
C LYS A 92 19.70 7.66 -0.25
N GLN A 93 19.26 6.72 0.60
CA GLN A 93 20.06 5.56 0.99
C GLN A 93 20.36 4.67 -0.22
N ALA A 94 19.33 4.33 -1.01
CA ALA A 94 19.51 3.52 -2.22
C ALA A 94 20.40 4.22 -3.26
N SER A 95 20.33 5.55 -3.36
CA SER A 95 21.25 6.32 -4.22
C SER A 95 22.68 6.23 -3.72
N TRP A 96 22.89 6.28 -2.40
CA TRP A 96 24.22 6.19 -1.82
C TRP A 96 24.83 4.81 -2.03
N ASP A 97 24.10 3.76 -1.67
CA ASP A 97 24.51 2.37 -1.85
C ASP A 97 24.78 2.06 -3.34
N SER A 98 23.93 2.58 -4.23
CA SER A 98 24.10 2.45 -5.68
C SER A 98 25.42 3.06 -6.18
N MET A 99 25.80 4.25 -5.68
CA MET A 99 27.05 4.90 -6.06
C MET A 99 28.27 4.22 -5.44
N GLN A 100 28.17 3.78 -4.17
CA GLN A 100 29.26 3.07 -3.48
C GLN A 100 29.58 1.72 -4.10
N GLU A 101 28.54 0.95 -4.42
CA GLU A 101 28.71 -0.39 -4.99
C GLU A 101 28.87 -0.38 -6.52
N GLY A 102 28.69 0.78 -7.18
CA GLY A 102 28.63 0.85 -8.65
C GLY A 102 27.45 0.07 -9.22
N ARG A 103 26.38 -0.09 -8.44
CA ARG A 103 25.21 -0.93 -8.71
C ARG A 103 23.96 -0.09 -8.94
N PRO A 104 23.67 0.32 -10.18
CA PRO A 104 22.50 1.14 -10.50
C PRO A 104 21.17 0.40 -10.30
N ASP A 105 21.18 -0.92 -10.20
CA ASP A 105 20.02 -1.77 -9.90
C ASP A 105 19.46 -1.55 -8.49
N ILE A 106 20.28 -1.13 -7.52
CA ILE A 106 19.83 -0.83 -6.15
C ILE A 106 18.86 0.35 -6.15
N LEU A 107 19.26 1.46 -6.78
CA LEU A 107 18.43 2.64 -6.94
C LEU A 107 17.21 2.35 -7.84
N GLN A 108 17.40 1.55 -8.89
CA GLN A 108 16.31 1.12 -9.76
C GLN A 108 15.21 0.37 -9.00
N ALA A 109 15.58 -0.57 -8.13
CA ALA A 109 14.63 -1.37 -7.36
C ALA A 109 13.79 -0.49 -6.42
N ALA A 110 14.43 0.46 -5.73
CA ALA A 110 13.75 1.41 -4.85
C ALA A 110 12.74 2.28 -5.62
N ILE A 111 13.17 2.89 -6.72
CA ILE A 111 12.32 3.76 -7.54
C ILE A 111 11.17 2.96 -8.17
N ARG A 112 11.45 1.75 -8.69
CA ARG A 112 10.44 0.92 -9.36
C ARG A 112 9.25 0.63 -8.45
N SER A 113 9.50 0.30 -7.18
CA SER A 113 8.44 0.05 -6.20
C SER A 113 7.47 1.25 -6.09
N TYR A 114 8.00 2.47 -6.05
CA TYR A 114 7.15 3.67 -5.99
C TYR A 114 6.51 4.02 -7.34
N VAL A 115 7.19 3.78 -8.46
CA VAL A 115 6.60 3.97 -9.80
C VAL A 115 5.42 3.03 -10.04
N GLU A 116 5.48 1.80 -9.55
CA GLU A 116 4.37 0.85 -9.60
C GLU A 116 3.18 1.33 -8.78
N GLN A 117 3.41 2.04 -7.66
CA GLN A 117 2.37 2.59 -6.80
C GLN A 117 1.71 3.86 -7.37
N PHE A 118 2.50 4.83 -7.86
CA PHE A 118 1.97 6.05 -8.49
C PHE A 118 1.46 5.83 -9.91
N GLY A 119 1.89 4.76 -10.58
CA GLY A 119 1.59 4.49 -11.97
C GLY A 119 2.62 5.08 -12.93
N HIS A 120 3.14 4.22 -13.80
CA HIS A 120 4.20 4.54 -14.75
C HIS A 120 3.92 5.77 -15.62
N SER A 121 2.70 5.92 -16.14
CA SER A 121 2.38 7.05 -17.03
C SER A 121 2.44 8.39 -16.30
N GLN A 122 1.98 8.44 -15.05
CA GLN A 122 1.96 9.65 -14.25
C GLN A 122 3.39 10.06 -13.87
N VAL A 123 4.20 9.11 -13.40
CA VAL A 123 5.60 9.39 -13.04
C VAL A 123 6.42 9.82 -14.26
N ILE A 124 6.27 9.15 -15.41
CA ILE A 124 7.02 9.51 -16.63
C ILE A 124 6.67 10.92 -17.10
N ALA A 125 5.38 11.29 -17.05
CA ALA A 125 4.93 12.63 -17.39
C ALA A 125 5.52 13.68 -16.44
N LYS A 126 5.49 13.41 -15.13
CA LYS A 126 6.07 14.28 -14.10
C LYS A 126 7.59 14.43 -14.24
N ALA A 127 8.29 13.35 -14.56
CA ALA A 127 9.73 13.32 -14.78
C ALA A 127 10.20 14.07 -16.04
N GLY A 128 9.28 14.50 -16.91
CA GLY A 128 9.61 15.19 -18.16
C GLY A 128 10.38 14.31 -19.17
N ILE A 129 10.30 12.98 -19.04
CA ILE A 129 11.04 12.07 -19.91
C ILE A 129 10.34 11.98 -21.28
N LYS A 130 11.00 12.51 -22.31
CA LYS A 130 10.46 12.56 -23.68
C LYS A 130 10.22 11.17 -24.30
N SER A 131 11.03 10.18 -23.94
CA SER A 131 10.93 8.82 -24.47
C SER A 131 10.37 7.85 -23.44
N ARG A 132 9.09 7.49 -23.60
CA ARG A 132 8.43 6.46 -22.80
C ARG A 132 9.21 5.14 -22.83
N THR A 133 9.70 4.73 -23.99
CA THR A 133 10.51 3.51 -24.16
C THR A 133 11.79 3.55 -23.34
N SER A 134 12.44 4.71 -23.22
CA SER A 134 13.63 4.88 -22.38
C SER A 134 13.29 4.74 -20.89
N ALA A 135 12.19 5.32 -20.43
CA ALA A 135 11.75 5.21 -19.04
C ALA A 135 11.38 3.76 -18.67
N TYR A 136 10.62 3.07 -19.51
CA TYR A 136 10.28 1.66 -19.30
C TYR A 136 11.51 0.76 -19.29
N ARG A 137 12.49 1.04 -20.17
CA ARG A 137 13.76 0.31 -20.15
C ARG A 137 14.47 0.52 -18.82
N SER A 138 14.64 1.77 -18.37
CA SER A 138 15.31 2.09 -17.10
C SER A 138 14.61 1.54 -15.85
N LEU A 139 13.36 1.09 -15.93
CA LEU A 139 12.64 0.47 -14.81
C LEU A 139 12.62 -1.07 -14.88
N LYS A 140 13.18 -1.67 -15.93
CA LYS A 140 13.21 -3.12 -16.10
C LYS A 140 14.42 -3.74 -15.36
N PRO A 141 14.23 -4.75 -14.49
CA PRO A 141 15.31 -5.33 -13.68
C PRO A 141 16.50 -5.91 -14.46
N GLN A 142 16.26 -6.28 -15.71
CA GLN A 142 17.23 -6.98 -16.57
C GLN A 142 18.08 -6.03 -17.43
N THR A 143 17.99 -4.72 -17.18
CA THR A 143 18.70 -3.72 -17.98
C THR A 143 19.61 -2.91 -17.09
N THR A 144 20.78 -2.53 -17.59
CA THR A 144 21.64 -1.53 -16.95
C THR A 144 20.99 -0.15 -17.14
N PRO A 145 20.37 0.43 -16.11
CA PRO A 145 19.61 1.66 -16.27
C PRO A 145 20.56 2.86 -16.31
N ASN A 146 20.19 3.88 -17.09
CA ASN A 146 20.91 5.16 -17.06
C ASN A 146 20.60 5.87 -15.73
N PHE A 147 21.64 6.14 -14.94
CA PHE A 147 21.54 6.81 -13.65
C PHE A 147 20.82 8.17 -13.74
N ALA A 148 21.04 8.94 -14.80
CA ALA A 148 20.36 10.21 -15.01
C ALA A 148 18.83 10.05 -15.13
N THR A 149 18.38 8.98 -15.80
CA THR A 149 16.95 8.67 -15.91
C THR A 149 16.39 8.17 -14.57
N LEU A 150 17.14 7.41 -13.79
CA LEU A 150 16.72 7.02 -12.44
C LEU A 150 16.54 8.25 -11.54
N VAL A 151 17.49 9.17 -11.54
CA VAL A 151 17.39 10.42 -10.76
C VAL A 151 16.12 11.19 -11.13
N GLN A 152 15.84 11.37 -12.44
CA GLN A 152 14.61 12.04 -12.91
C GLN A 152 13.33 11.35 -12.41
N LEU A 153 13.29 10.01 -12.45
CA LEU A 153 12.16 9.24 -11.95
C LEU A 153 12.02 9.34 -10.43
N GLY A 154 13.13 9.33 -9.68
CA GLY A 154 13.14 9.50 -8.23
C GLY A 154 12.60 10.87 -7.80
N HIS A 155 13.01 11.94 -8.47
CA HIS A 155 12.46 13.29 -8.24
C HIS A 155 10.95 13.33 -8.48
N ALA A 156 10.50 12.79 -9.60
CA ALA A 156 9.08 12.77 -9.95
C ALA A 156 8.23 12.00 -8.92
N VAL A 157 8.74 10.88 -8.42
CA VAL A 157 8.09 10.10 -7.35
C VAL A 157 7.93 10.93 -6.07
N ILE A 158 8.99 11.63 -5.64
CA ILE A 158 8.95 12.47 -4.44
C ILE A 158 7.97 13.65 -4.60
N GLU A 159 7.96 14.30 -5.78
CA GLU A 159 7.03 15.40 -6.06
C GLU A 159 5.57 14.93 -6.02
N LEU A 160 5.27 13.78 -6.63
CA LEU A 160 3.93 13.20 -6.59
C LEU A 160 3.51 12.82 -5.16
N ALA A 161 4.44 12.36 -4.34
CA ALA A 161 4.19 12.09 -2.93
C ALA A 161 3.84 13.37 -2.15
N LYS A 162 4.57 14.46 -2.40
CA LYS A 162 4.33 15.78 -1.79
C LYS A 162 2.98 16.35 -2.21
N GLU A 163 2.63 16.28 -3.49
CA GLU A 163 1.33 16.72 -4.02
C GLU A 163 0.19 15.92 -3.40
N SER A 164 0.34 14.58 -3.35
CA SER A 164 -0.65 13.69 -2.73
C SER A 164 -0.81 13.94 -1.22
N ALA A 165 0.20 14.49 -0.54
CA ALA A 165 0.14 14.88 0.87
C ALA A 165 -0.54 16.25 1.05
N ASN A 166 -0.28 17.21 0.17
CA ASN A 166 -0.91 18.53 0.18
C ASN A 166 -2.39 18.49 -0.23
N GLU A 167 -2.77 17.71 -1.24
CA GLU A 167 -4.18 17.54 -1.63
C GLU A 167 -5.05 16.98 -0.48
N ARG A 168 -4.42 16.21 0.42
CA ARG A 168 -5.05 15.69 1.65
C ARG A 168 -5.15 16.72 2.78
N SER A 169 -4.30 17.73 2.82
CA SER A 169 -4.43 18.82 3.80
C SER A 169 -5.41 19.91 3.34
N GLU A 170 -5.66 20.03 2.03
CA GLU A 170 -6.55 21.04 1.43
C GLU A 170 -7.99 20.58 1.17
N THR A 171 -8.43 19.42 1.65
CA THR A 171 -9.85 19.01 1.59
C THR A 171 -10.60 19.40 2.87
N PRO A 172 -11.15 20.63 3.01
CA PRO A 172 -12.12 20.89 4.05
C PRO A 172 -13.41 20.15 3.69
N CYS A 173 -13.98 19.46 4.67
CA CYS A 173 -15.31 18.88 4.60
C CYS A 173 -16.30 19.91 4.03
N LYS A 174 -16.72 19.75 2.76
CA LYS A 174 -17.96 20.36 2.29
C LYS A 174 -19.09 19.62 3.02
N ALA A 175 -19.44 20.11 4.20
CA ALA A 175 -20.68 19.78 4.86
C ALA A 175 -21.81 20.13 3.90
N VAL A 176 -22.41 19.11 3.29
CA VAL A 176 -23.67 19.24 2.57
C VAL A 176 -24.72 19.53 3.63
N ILE A 177 -25.01 20.81 3.86
CA ILE A 177 -26.18 21.24 4.62
C ILE A 177 -27.37 21.00 3.70
N ILE A 178 -28.06 19.88 3.91
CA ILE A 178 -29.39 19.66 3.32
C ILE A 178 -30.36 20.54 4.13
N ARG A 179 -30.99 21.51 3.47
CA ARG A 179 -32.15 22.25 3.97
C ARG A 179 -33.42 21.55 3.53
#